data_AF-A0A9E2ZWQ3-F1
#
_entry.id   AF-A0A9E2ZWQ3-F1
#
_cell.length_a   1.000
_cell.length_b   1.000
_cell.length_c   1.000
_cell.angle_alpha   90.00
_cell.angle_beta   90.00
_cell.angle_gamma   90.00
#
_symmetry.space_group_name_H-M   'P 1'
#
loop_
_entity.id
_entity.type
_entity.pdbx_description
1 polymer ?
#
loop_
_entity_poly.entity_id
_entity_poly.type
_entity_poly.pdbx_seq_one_letter_code
_entity_poly.pdbx_strand_id
1 'polypeptide(L)'
;MIRLAAAMLLTTSAALADDLKPIKDAGPYVPSPQSVVSDMLRYADVNDKDFLIDLGSGDGRIVLTAAKVFGARGFGVEIKEDLVKRANEAAKQEGVGDRVKFIKADLFKTDISQATIITMYLLPDTVNLLKDKFLTELKPGTRIVSHDYPLTGWIPEKYVQMDLEEKVKISGVTTTLIYLYIVPAKVAGNWQANMPAAISKQPATLSLKQQLTRVSGTLRLDGKELALEDPKLRGDKLTFRLPGRKGEFSGTVKDGAIEGTLDGKAPWSATLGG
;
A
#
# COMPACT_ATOMS: atom_id res chain seq x y z
N MET A 1 -10.10 -25.91 65.36
CA MET A 1 -9.42 -24.81 64.66
C MET A 1 -8.83 -25.37 63.36
N ILE A 2 -9.31 -24.82 62.24
CA ILE A 2 -8.72 -24.73 60.89
C ILE A 2 -8.26 -26.02 60.18
N ARG A 3 -9.07 -26.43 59.18
CA ARG A 3 -8.70 -27.34 58.08
C ARG A 3 -7.83 -26.60 57.06
N LEU A 4 -6.70 -27.16 56.64
CA LEU A 4 -5.93 -26.67 55.48
C LEU A 4 -6.24 -27.58 54.28
N ALA A 5 -7.02 -27.07 53.33
CA ALA A 5 -7.21 -27.68 52.02
C ALA A 5 -6.18 -27.07 51.06
N ALA A 6 -5.29 -27.91 50.52
CA ALA A 6 -4.35 -27.52 49.47
C ALA A 6 -5.09 -27.52 48.13
N ALA A 7 -5.37 -26.34 47.59
CA ALA A 7 -5.88 -26.18 46.23
C ALA A 7 -4.71 -26.21 45.25
N MET A 8 -4.56 -27.32 44.52
CA MET A 8 -3.66 -27.44 43.37
C MET A 8 -4.33 -26.71 42.18
N LEU A 9 -3.86 -25.50 41.85
CA LEU A 9 -4.24 -24.84 40.61
C LEU A 9 -3.54 -25.53 39.44
N LEU A 10 -4.29 -26.32 38.68
CA LEU A 10 -3.93 -26.71 37.32
C LEU A 10 -4.11 -25.49 36.41
N THR A 11 -3.01 -24.78 36.14
CA THR A 11 -2.97 -23.77 35.08
C THR A 11 -2.86 -24.49 33.74
N THR A 12 -3.98 -24.66 33.04
CA THR A 12 -3.98 -25.04 31.63
C THR A 12 -3.52 -23.83 30.81
N SER A 13 -2.23 -23.80 30.45
CA SER A 13 -1.74 -22.88 29.42
C SER A 13 -2.32 -23.29 28.07
N ALA A 14 -3.45 -22.68 27.70
CA ALA A 14 -3.94 -22.64 26.34
C ALA A 14 -3.00 -21.73 25.53
N ALA A 15 -1.84 -22.25 25.14
CA ALA A 15 -0.94 -21.60 24.21
C ALA A 15 -0.97 -22.36 22.88
N LEU A 16 -1.33 -21.61 21.82
CA LEU A 16 -1.06 -21.86 20.40
C LEU A 16 -1.87 -22.97 19.71
N ALA A 17 -3.19 -22.76 19.62
CA ALA A 17 -4.04 -23.45 18.64
C ALA A 17 -4.45 -22.57 17.45
N ASP A 18 -3.77 -21.43 17.22
CA ASP A 18 -4.07 -20.52 16.09
C ASP A 18 -3.26 -20.84 14.82
N ASP A 19 -2.36 -21.83 14.86
CA ASP A 19 -1.42 -22.15 13.77
C ASP A 19 -1.93 -23.15 12.72
N LEU A 20 -3.21 -23.52 12.75
CA LEU A 20 -3.79 -24.49 11.79
C LEU A 20 -4.95 -23.93 10.96
N LYS A 21 -5.01 -22.62 10.74
CA LYS A 21 -5.85 -22.12 9.65
C LYS A 21 -5.18 -22.52 8.33
N PRO A 22 -5.87 -23.24 7.42
CA PRO A 22 -5.31 -23.63 6.14
C PRO A 22 -4.73 -22.41 5.46
N ILE A 23 -3.49 -22.49 4.96
CA ILE A 23 -3.00 -21.41 4.10
C ILE A 23 -3.98 -21.32 2.95
N LYS A 24 -4.61 -20.16 2.82
CA LYS A 24 -5.58 -19.91 1.76
C LYS A 24 -4.80 -19.90 0.45
N ASP A 25 -4.92 -20.97 -0.34
CA ASP A 25 -4.37 -21.00 -1.70
C ASP A 25 -4.97 -19.83 -2.47
N ALA A 26 -4.08 -18.95 -2.95
CA ALA A 26 -4.46 -17.72 -3.62
C ALA A 26 -4.87 -17.95 -5.08
N GLY A 27 -4.72 -19.18 -5.59
CA GLY A 27 -5.16 -19.60 -6.92
C GLY A 27 -4.19 -20.57 -7.62
N PRO A 28 -4.54 -21.03 -8.83
CA PRO A 28 -3.62 -21.80 -9.66
C PRO A 28 -2.38 -20.95 -10.02
N TYR A 29 -1.25 -21.61 -10.29
CA TYR A 29 -0.08 -20.91 -10.80
C TYR A 29 -0.29 -20.58 -12.28
N VAL A 30 -0.45 -19.29 -12.55
CA VAL A 30 -0.59 -18.73 -13.90
C VAL A 30 0.30 -17.49 -13.98
N PRO A 31 1.40 -17.52 -14.74
CA PRO A 31 2.35 -16.43 -14.68
C PRO A 31 1.94 -15.23 -15.54
N SER A 32 2.31 -14.03 -15.09
CA SER A 32 2.25 -12.83 -15.91
C SER A 32 3.21 -12.94 -17.11
N PRO A 33 2.77 -12.63 -18.35
CA PRO A 33 3.67 -12.56 -19.51
C PRO A 33 4.81 -11.56 -19.28
N GLN A 34 5.99 -11.84 -19.83
CA GLN A 34 7.19 -11.05 -19.53
C GLN A 34 7.08 -9.58 -19.99
N SER A 35 6.34 -9.33 -21.07
CA SER A 35 5.98 -7.99 -21.53
C SER A 35 5.17 -7.22 -20.48
N VAL A 36 4.14 -7.86 -19.91
CA VAL A 36 3.32 -7.30 -18.83
C VAL A 36 4.15 -7.05 -17.57
N VAL A 37 5.04 -7.96 -17.19
CA VAL A 37 5.97 -7.76 -16.07
C VAL A 37 6.80 -6.48 -16.27
N SER A 38 7.36 -6.30 -17.47
CA SER A 38 8.16 -5.12 -17.80
C SER A 38 7.33 -3.83 -17.73
N ASP A 39 6.08 -3.87 -18.19
CA ASP A 39 5.16 -2.73 -18.12
C ASP A 39 4.75 -2.39 -16.69
N MET A 40 4.43 -3.40 -15.87
CA MET A 40 4.10 -3.23 -14.46
C MET A 40 5.21 -2.49 -13.72
N LEU A 41 6.47 -2.95 -13.90
CA LEU A 41 7.63 -2.36 -13.23
C LEU A 41 7.91 -0.94 -13.73
N ARG A 42 7.76 -0.69 -15.04
CA ARG A 42 7.94 0.66 -15.61
C ARG A 42 6.87 1.64 -15.15
N TYR A 43 5.60 1.22 -15.10
CA TYR A 43 4.51 2.09 -14.66
C TYR A 43 4.58 2.42 -13.17
N ALA A 44 5.16 1.54 -12.35
CA ALA A 44 5.48 1.83 -10.96
C ALA A 44 6.77 2.63 -10.74
N ASP A 45 7.49 2.99 -11.80
CA ASP A 45 8.76 3.73 -11.70
C ASP A 45 9.75 3.01 -10.75
N VAL A 46 9.85 1.68 -10.90
CA VAL A 46 10.76 0.85 -10.10
C VAL A 46 12.21 1.28 -10.36
N ASN A 47 13.00 1.42 -9.30
CA ASN A 47 14.43 1.75 -9.39
C ASN A 47 15.25 1.09 -8.28
N ASP A 48 16.55 1.39 -8.22
CA ASP A 48 17.53 0.79 -7.31
C ASP A 48 17.34 1.15 -5.83
N LYS A 49 16.51 2.14 -5.53
CA LYS A 49 16.11 2.50 -4.16
C LYS A 49 14.91 1.71 -3.67
N ASP A 50 14.29 0.91 -4.54
CA ASP A 50 13.08 0.20 -4.21
C ASP A 50 13.32 -1.14 -3.51
N PHE A 51 12.43 -1.41 -2.55
CA PHE A 51 12.24 -2.71 -1.95
C PHE A 51 10.89 -3.26 -2.41
N LEU A 52 10.94 -4.18 -3.39
CA LEU A 52 9.78 -4.77 -4.03
C LEU A 52 9.38 -6.08 -3.34
N ILE A 53 8.12 -6.22 -2.97
CA ILE A 53 7.55 -7.50 -2.54
C ILE A 53 6.49 -7.95 -3.54
N ASP A 54 6.64 -9.16 -4.06
CA ASP A 54 5.66 -9.79 -4.95
C ASP A 54 4.83 -10.81 -4.19
N LEU A 55 3.51 -10.61 -4.12
CA LEU A 55 2.58 -11.46 -3.38
C LEU A 55 1.99 -12.51 -4.33
N GLY A 56 2.33 -13.78 -4.12
CA GLY A 56 2.05 -14.87 -5.07
C GLY A 56 3.09 -14.92 -6.19
N SER A 57 4.38 -14.97 -5.81
CA SER A 57 5.48 -14.69 -6.73
C SER A 57 5.74 -15.75 -7.79
N GLY A 58 5.18 -16.95 -7.67
CA GLY A 58 5.32 -18.00 -8.67
C GLY A 58 6.78 -18.36 -8.96
N ASP A 59 7.17 -18.35 -10.24
CA ASP A 59 8.56 -18.60 -10.65
C ASP A 59 9.52 -17.42 -10.38
N GLY A 60 9.02 -16.35 -9.76
CA GLY A 60 9.82 -15.22 -9.31
C GLY A 60 10.11 -14.17 -10.37
N ARG A 61 9.60 -14.33 -11.60
CA ARG A 61 9.93 -13.47 -12.75
C ARG A 61 9.80 -11.97 -12.49
N ILE A 62 8.84 -11.52 -11.67
CA ILE A 62 8.65 -10.10 -11.38
C ILE A 62 9.81 -9.57 -10.55
N VAL A 63 10.11 -10.22 -9.42
CA VAL A 63 11.19 -9.84 -8.51
C VAL A 63 12.56 -9.99 -9.16
N LEU A 64 12.76 -11.06 -9.95
CA LEU A 64 13.98 -11.28 -10.75
C LEU A 64 14.19 -10.13 -11.75
N THR A 65 13.15 -9.78 -12.51
CA THR A 65 13.21 -8.68 -13.49
C THR A 65 13.49 -7.34 -12.80
N ALA A 66 12.82 -7.07 -11.67
CA ALA A 66 13.03 -5.86 -10.88
C ALA A 66 14.50 -5.71 -10.45
N ALA A 67 15.12 -6.79 -9.96
CA ALA A 67 16.52 -6.74 -9.55
C ALA A 67 17.50 -6.64 -10.73
N LYS A 68 17.27 -7.42 -11.78
CA LYS A 68 18.19 -7.51 -12.93
C LYS A 68 18.19 -6.26 -13.80
N VAL A 69 16.99 -5.70 -14.04
CA VAL A 69 16.81 -4.60 -14.99
C VAL A 69 16.77 -3.25 -14.28
N PHE A 70 16.12 -3.16 -13.12
CA PHE A 70 15.89 -1.89 -12.42
C PHE A 70 16.78 -1.71 -11.19
N GLY A 71 17.57 -2.73 -10.81
CA GLY A 71 18.47 -2.67 -9.67
C GLY A 71 17.78 -2.80 -8.30
N ALA A 72 16.47 -3.01 -8.27
CA ALA A 72 15.70 -3.10 -7.03
C ALA A 72 16.13 -4.28 -6.16
N ARG A 73 15.80 -4.19 -4.87
CA ARG A 73 15.94 -5.28 -3.90
C ARG A 73 14.55 -5.80 -3.55
N GLY A 74 14.46 -6.99 -2.96
CA GLY A 74 13.12 -7.47 -2.61
C GLY A 74 13.01 -8.94 -2.27
N PHE A 75 11.77 -9.40 -2.18
CA PHE A 75 11.48 -10.82 -2.12
C PHE A 75 10.13 -11.18 -2.70
N GLY A 76 9.99 -12.43 -3.15
CA GLY A 76 8.69 -12.99 -3.52
C GLY A 76 8.13 -13.88 -2.42
N VAL A 77 6.81 -13.81 -2.23
CA VAL A 77 6.04 -14.67 -1.32
C VAL A 77 5.26 -15.67 -2.14
N GLU A 78 5.48 -16.96 -1.89
CA GLU A 78 4.81 -18.05 -2.62
C GLU A 78 4.46 -19.17 -1.65
N ILE A 79 3.36 -19.89 -1.88
CA ILE A 79 2.94 -20.97 -0.98
C ILE A 79 3.46 -22.34 -1.41
N LYS A 80 3.72 -22.51 -2.70
CA LYS A 80 4.17 -23.77 -3.30
C LYS A 80 5.69 -23.86 -3.23
N GLU A 81 6.16 -24.86 -2.47
CA GLU A 81 7.60 -25.12 -2.22
C GLU A 81 8.42 -25.28 -3.51
N ASP A 82 7.86 -25.94 -4.53
CA ASP A 82 8.55 -26.18 -5.80
C ASP A 82 8.76 -24.88 -6.60
N LEU A 83 7.81 -23.94 -6.53
CA LEU A 83 7.94 -22.61 -7.16
C LEU A 83 9.00 -21.78 -6.43
N VAL A 84 8.99 -21.79 -5.09
CA VAL A 84 10.02 -21.13 -4.27
C VAL A 84 11.43 -21.65 -4.59
N LYS A 85 11.59 -22.97 -4.73
CA LYS A 85 12.88 -23.57 -5.09
C LYS A 85 13.33 -23.14 -6.49
N ARG A 86 12.43 -23.17 -7.47
CA ARG A 86 12.72 -22.72 -8.84
C ARG A 86 13.12 -21.24 -8.89
N ALA A 87 12.39 -20.37 -8.19
CA ALA A 87 12.66 -18.93 -8.17
C ALA A 87 14.00 -18.61 -7.51
N ASN A 88 14.35 -19.28 -6.40
CA ASN A 88 15.66 -19.10 -5.76
C ASN A 88 16.81 -19.64 -6.62
N GLU A 89 16.61 -20.74 -7.36
CA GLU A 89 17.60 -21.26 -8.30
C GLU A 89 17.81 -20.29 -9.48
N ALA A 90 16.73 -19.75 -10.03
CA ALA A 90 16.79 -18.70 -11.06
C ALA A 90 17.53 -17.45 -10.55
N ALA A 91 17.28 -17.01 -9.31
CA ALA A 91 17.99 -15.88 -8.72
C ALA A 91 19.52 -16.09 -8.68
N LYS A 92 19.97 -17.31 -8.38
CA LYS A 92 21.40 -17.67 -8.41
C LYS A 92 21.94 -17.68 -9.83
N GLN A 93 21.24 -18.33 -10.76
CA GLN A 93 21.64 -18.43 -12.17
C GLN A 93 21.72 -17.05 -12.85
N GLU A 94 20.83 -16.13 -12.47
CA GLU A 94 20.80 -14.76 -12.99
C GLU A 94 21.74 -13.80 -12.24
N GLY A 95 22.47 -14.26 -11.22
CA GLY A 95 23.44 -13.46 -10.48
C GLY A 95 22.82 -12.35 -9.61
N VAL A 96 21.56 -12.52 -9.20
CA VAL A 96 20.81 -11.53 -8.38
C VAL A 96 20.48 -12.04 -6.97
N GLY A 97 20.95 -13.23 -6.58
CA GLY A 97 20.67 -13.85 -5.28
C GLY A 97 21.05 -13.02 -4.05
N ASP A 98 21.98 -12.07 -4.17
CA ASP A 98 22.33 -11.16 -3.07
C ASP A 98 21.32 -10.01 -2.87
N ARG A 99 20.48 -9.76 -3.88
CA ARG A 99 19.48 -8.68 -3.89
C ARG A 99 18.06 -9.18 -3.64
N VAL A 100 17.77 -10.43 -4.01
CA VAL A 100 16.42 -10.99 -3.94
C VAL A 100 16.41 -12.39 -3.35
N LYS A 101 15.29 -12.72 -2.69
CA LYS A 101 15.02 -14.05 -2.15
C LYS A 101 13.57 -14.43 -2.40
N PHE A 102 13.26 -15.71 -2.39
CA PHE A 102 11.88 -16.20 -2.45
C PHE A 102 11.59 -17.03 -1.22
N ILE A 103 10.47 -16.73 -0.56
CA ILE A 103 10.11 -17.32 0.72
C ILE A 103 8.80 -18.09 0.59
N LYS A 104 8.78 -19.27 1.22
CA LYS A 104 7.54 -20.00 1.40
C LYS A 104 6.76 -19.40 2.56
N ALA A 105 5.69 -18.68 2.26
CA ALA A 105 4.86 -18.07 3.29
C ALA A 105 3.45 -17.79 2.78
N ASP A 106 2.53 -17.61 3.73
CA ASP A 106 1.20 -17.08 3.46
C ASP A 106 1.29 -15.57 3.24
N LEU A 107 0.86 -15.10 2.08
CA LEU A 107 0.85 -13.68 1.72
C LEU A 107 0.01 -12.82 2.68
N PHE A 108 -1.02 -13.38 3.32
CA PHE A 108 -1.85 -12.65 4.28
C PHE A 108 -1.12 -12.44 5.60
N LYS A 109 -0.21 -13.35 5.97
CA LYS A 109 0.55 -13.33 7.22
C LYS A 109 1.93 -12.68 7.10
N THR A 110 2.44 -12.52 5.88
CA THR A 110 3.77 -11.97 5.64
C THR A 110 3.83 -10.49 5.99
N ASP A 111 4.84 -10.06 6.76
CA ASP A 111 5.09 -8.63 7.02
C ASP A 111 5.52 -7.93 5.72
N ILE A 112 4.74 -6.93 5.33
CA ILE A 112 4.99 -6.13 4.11
C ILE A 112 5.43 -4.70 4.40
N SER A 113 5.64 -4.33 5.67
CA SER A 113 5.87 -2.93 6.10
C SER A 113 7.11 -2.26 5.52
N GLN A 114 8.09 -3.04 5.06
CA GLN A 114 9.31 -2.55 4.41
C GLN A 114 9.13 -2.25 2.91
N ALA A 115 8.03 -2.67 2.28
CA ALA A 115 7.83 -2.51 0.85
C ALA A 115 7.68 -1.04 0.44
N THR A 116 8.46 -0.63 -0.56
CA THR A 116 8.20 0.60 -1.32
C THR A 116 7.33 0.32 -2.56
N ILE A 117 7.29 -0.94 -2.99
CA ILE A 117 6.46 -1.44 -4.09
C ILE A 117 5.90 -2.82 -3.73
N ILE A 118 4.59 -3.01 -3.94
CA ILE A 118 3.94 -4.31 -3.99
C ILE A 118 3.57 -4.64 -5.43
N THR A 119 3.82 -5.87 -5.86
CA THR A 119 3.24 -6.43 -7.09
C THR A 119 2.37 -7.62 -6.77
N MET A 120 1.34 -7.84 -7.59
CA MET A 120 0.47 -9.01 -7.47
C MET A 120 -0.22 -9.35 -8.79
N TYR A 121 -0.34 -10.66 -9.05
CA TYR A 121 -1.28 -11.23 -10.01
C TYR A 121 -2.04 -12.37 -9.33
N LEU A 122 -3.21 -12.05 -8.77
CA LEU A 122 -3.97 -12.92 -7.87
C LEU A 122 -5.44 -12.95 -8.28
N LEU A 123 -6.24 -13.86 -7.72
CA LEU A 123 -7.69 -13.89 -7.95
C LEU A 123 -8.40 -12.63 -7.39
N PRO A 124 -9.56 -12.22 -7.97
CA PRO A 124 -10.27 -11.00 -7.56
C PRO A 124 -10.55 -10.90 -6.06
N ASP A 125 -11.01 -12.00 -5.45
CA ASP A 125 -11.31 -12.05 -4.02
C ASP A 125 -10.05 -11.92 -3.17
N THR A 126 -8.95 -12.56 -3.60
CA THR A 126 -7.65 -12.49 -2.92
C THR A 126 -7.10 -11.06 -2.94
N VAL A 127 -7.14 -10.39 -4.10
CA VAL A 127 -6.74 -8.97 -4.23
C VAL A 127 -7.52 -8.10 -3.25
N ASN A 128 -8.83 -8.30 -3.15
CA ASN A 128 -9.68 -7.45 -2.33
C ASN A 128 -9.55 -7.70 -0.82
N LEU A 129 -9.15 -8.90 -0.39
CA LEU A 129 -8.85 -9.22 1.00
C LEU A 129 -7.56 -8.55 1.51
N LEU A 130 -6.67 -8.11 0.61
CA LEU A 130 -5.40 -7.47 0.99
C LEU A 130 -5.53 -5.97 1.28
N LYS A 131 -6.66 -5.33 0.98
CA LYS A 131 -6.84 -3.88 1.15
C LYS A 131 -6.52 -3.40 2.57
N ASP A 132 -7.10 -4.04 3.58
CA ASP A 132 -6.91 -3.63 4.97
C ASP A 132 -5.47 -3.85 5.42
N LYS A 133 -4.83 -4.92 4.96
CA LYS A 133 -3.40 -5.19 5.18
C LYS A 133 -2.53 -4.07 4.59
N PHE A 134 -2.79 -3.68 3.35
CA PHE A 134 -2.06 -2.59 2.68
C PHE A 134 -2.20 -1.27 3.43
N LEU A 135 -3.40 -0.90 3.87
CA LEU A 135 -3.65 0.36 4.59
C LEU A 135 -3.13 0.36 6.03
N THR A 136 -2.85 -0.82 6.58
CA THR A 136 -2.35 -0.98 7.94
C THR A 136 -0.83 -1.02 8.00
N GLU A 137 -0.20 -1.77 7.09
CA GLU A 137 1.23 -2.10 7.18
C GLU A 137 2.10 -1.24 6.26
N LEU A 138 1.58 -0.78 5.12
CA LEU A 138 2.40 -0.04 4.16
C LEU A 138 2.50 1.44 4.52
N LYS A 139 3.66 2.01 4.23
CA LYS A 139 3.91 3.44 4.41
C LYS A 139 3.13 4.24 3.35
N PRO A 140 2.70 5.47 3.67
CA PRO A 140 2.18 6.38 2.67
C PRO A 140 3.18 6.57 1.53
N GLY A 141 2.70 6.55 0.29
CA GLY A 141 3.54 6.62 -0.91
C GLY A 141 4.02 5.28 -1.44
N THR A 142 3.87 4.17 -0.70
CA THR A 142 4.12 2.83 -1.26
C THR A 142 3.22 2.62 -2.48
N ARG A 143 3.81 2.11 -3.57
CA ARG A 143 3.09 1.83 -4.82
C ARG A 143 2.62 0.39 -4.83
N ILE A 144 1.43 0.14 -5.37
CA ILE A 144 0.88 -1.21 -5.52
C ILE A 144 0.52 -1.40 -6.98
N VAL A 145 1.04 -2.44 -7.61
CA VAL A 145 0.73 -2.81 -8.99
C VAL A 145 -0.06 -4.11 -9.01
N SER A 146 -1.26 -4.08 -9.58
CA SER A 146 -2.11 -5.25 -9.74
C SER A 146 -2.29 -5.57 -11.22
N HIS A 147 -2.09 -6.84 -11.60
CA HIS A 147 -2.38 -7.36 -12.93
C HIS A 147 -3.82 -7.91 -12.97
N ASP A 148 -4.58 -7.49 -13.98
CA ASP A 148 -5.97 -7.80 -14.34
C ASP A 148 -7.07 -7.42 -13.35
N TYR A 149 -6.82 -7.48 -12.04
CA TYR A 149 -7.88 -7.33 -11.04
C TYR A 149 -7.70 -6.08 -10.17
N PRO A 150 -8.72 -5.21 -10.07
CA PRO A 150 -8.62 -3.99 -9.29
C PRO A 150 -8.84 -4.23 -7.79
N LEU A 151 -8.30 -3.32 -6.98
CA LEU A 151 -8.72 -3.13 -5.59
C LEU A 151 -10.06 -2.38 -5.57
N THR A 152 -11.17 -3.11 -5.39
CA THR A 152 -12.53 -2.57 -5.46
C THR A 152 -12.73 -1.43 -4.47
N GLY A 153 -13.24 -0.29 -4.96
CA GLY A 153 -13.46 0.94 -4.19
C GLY A 153 -12.22 1.82 -4.03
N TRP A 154 -11.03 1.33 -4.37
CA TRP A 154 -9.81 2.11 -4.42
C TRP A 154 -9.64 2.69 -5.82
N ILE A 155 -9.55 4.01 -5.93
CA ILE A 155 -9.31 4.68 -7.22
C ILE A 155 -7.82 4.52 -7.57
N PRO A 156 -7.48 3.89 -8.72
CA PRO A 156 -6.09 3.78 -9.16
C PRO A 156 -5.54 5.15 -9.57
N GLU A 157 -4.25 5.37 -9.33
CA GLU A 157 -3.49 6.50 -9.86
C GLU A 157 -3.40 6.42 -11.39
N LYS A 158 -3.22 5.19 -11.89
CA LYS A 158 -3.15 4.88 -13.32
C LYS A 158 -3.75 3.51 -13.55
N TYR A 159 -4.47 3.34 -14.64
CA TYR A 159 -4.76 2.02 -15.19
C TYR A 159 -4.42 2.02 -16.68
N VAL A 160 -3.93 0.90 -17.17
CA VAL A 160 -3.60 0.69 -18.59
C VAL A 160 -4.30 -0.57 -19.04
N GLN A 161 -5.02 -0.48 -20.15
CA GLN A 161 -5.60 -1.62 -20.84
C GLN A 161 -4.82 -1.85 -22.13
N MET A 162 -4.49 -3.10 -22.42
CA MET A 162 -3.81 -3.49 -23.65
C MET A 162 -4.26 -4.88 -24.10
N ASP A 163 -4.10 -5.15 -25.39
CA ASP A 163 -4.35 -6.46 -25.96
C ASP A 163 -3.03 -7.24 -26.09
N LEU A 164 -3.07 -8.50 -25.67
CA LEU A 164 -1.90 -9.38 -25.64
C LEU A 164 -2.31 -10.78 -26.14
N GLU A 165 -1.89 -11.13 -27.35
CA GLU A 165 -2.19 -12.43 -27.95
C GLU A 165 -1.66 -13.61 -27.13
N GLU A 166 -0.50 -13.44 -26.48
CA GLU A 166 0.10 -14.45 -25.59
C GLU A 166 -0.86 -14.90 -24.48
N LYS A 167 -1.77 -14.02 -24.07
CA LYS A 167 -2.75 -14.25 -23.01
C LYS A 167 -3.88 -15.19 -23.42
N VAL A 168 -4.17 -15.32 -24.71
CA VAL A 168 -5.24 -16.22 -25.20
C VAL A 168 -4.99 -17.66 -24.74
N LYS A 169 -3.72 -18.10 -24.75
CA LYS A 169 -3.33 -19.44 -24.28
C LYS A 169 -3.43 -19.61 -22.75
N ILE A 170 -3.52 -18.51 -22.01
CA ILE A 170 -3.45 -18.45 -20.56
C ILE A 170 -4.86 -18.29 -19.96
N SER A 171 -5.61 -17.30 -20.41
CA SER A 171 -6.92 -16.93 -19.84
C SER A 171 -8.06 -16.90 -20.86
N GLY A 172 -7.80 -17.24 -22.13
CA GLY A 172 -8.81 -17.24 -23.20
C GLY A 172 -9.26 -15.86 -23.69
N VAL A 173 -8.65 -14.78 -23.19
CA VAL A 173 -8.92 -13.40 -23.62
C VAL A 173 -7.60 -12.70 -23.96
N THR A 174 -7.65 -11.71 -24.86
CA THR A 174 -6.50 -10.90 -25.24
C THR A 174 -6.26 -9.75 -24.27
N THR A 175 -7.33 -9.19 -23.71
CA THR A 175 -7.23 -7.97 -22.92
C THR A 175 -6.62 -8.24 -21.55
N THR A 176 -5.61 -7.44 -21.19
CA THR A 176 -5.02 -7.36 -19.85
C THR A 176 -5.10 -5.93 -19.31
N LEU A 177 -5.22 -5.81 -17.99
CA LEU A 177 -5.19 -4.53 -17.30
C LEU A 177 -4.04 -4.48 -16.31
N ILE A 178 -3.39 -3.32 -16.20
CA ILE A 178 -2.43 -3.02 -15.14
C ILE A 178 -2.97 -1.84 -14.34
N TYR A 179 -3.12 -2.02 -13.04
CA TYR A 179 -3.55 -0.97 -12.12
C TYR A 179 -2.39 -0.55 -11.21
N LEU A 180 -2.16 0.76 -11.10
CA LEU A 180 -1.23 1.35 -10.16
C LEU A 180 -2.01 2.11 -9.08
N TYR A 181 -1.72 1.80 -7.83
CA TYR A 181 -2.25 2.48 -6.66
C TYR A 181 -1.12 3.08 -5.83
N ILE A 182 -1.45 4.12 -5.06
CA ILE A 182 -0.55 4.73 -4.09
C ILE A 182 -1.23 4.67 -2.72
N VAL A 183 -0.54 4.12 -1.72
CA VAL A 183 -1.02 4.05 -0.33
C VAL A 183 -1.16 5.48 0.22
N PRO A 184 -2.36 5.92 0.62
CA PRO A 184 -2.56 7.26 1.17
C PRO A 184 -2.12 7.33 2.65
N ALA A 185 -1.70 8.50 3.09
CA ALA A 185 -1.57 8.80 4.52
C ALA A 185 -2.93 8.75 5.22
N LYS A 186 -2.90 8.46 6.53
CA LYS A 186 -4.09 8.54 7.38
C LYS A 186 -4.28 10.00 7.78
N VAL A 187 -5.37 10.61 7.32
CA VAL A 187 -5.65 12.04 7.54
C VAL A 187 -6.96 12.30 8.27
N ALA A 188 -7.82 11.30 8.44
CA ALA A 188 -9.08 11.47 9.17
C ALA A 188 -8.84 11.95 10.60
N GLY A 189 -9.61 12.95 11.03
CA GLY A 189 -9.54 13.52 12.37
C GLY A 189 -9.61 15.04 12.38
N ASN A 190 -9.50 15.60 13.58
CA ASN A 190 -9.47 17.04 13.79
C ASN A 190 -8.02 17.47 13.99
N TRP A 191 -7.57 18.48 13.25
CA TRP A 191 -6.20 18.96 13.25
C TRP A 191 -6.18 20.40 13.72
N GLN A 192 -5.30 20.70 14.67
CA GLN A 192 -5.02 22.07 15.09
C GLN A 192 -4.04 22.67 14.10
N ALA A 193 -4.44 23.72 13.37
CA ALA A 193 -3.68 24.29 12.28
C ALA A 193 -3.22 25.73 12.55
N ASN A 194 -1.99 26.01 12.14
CA ASN A 194 -1.39 27.34 12.10
C ASN A 194 -1.41 27.82 10.66
N MET A 195 -2.16 28.88 10.40
CA MET A 195 -2.35 29.42 9.06
C MET A 195 -1.38 30.57 8.78
N PRO A 196 -1.09 30.87 7.49
CA PRO A 196 -0.38 32.09 7.15
C PRO A 196 -1.13 33.31 7.71
N ALA A 197 -0.42 34.33 8.16
CA ALA A 197 -1.03 35.52 8.77
C ALA A 197 -2.01 36.27 7.85
N ALA A 198 -1.84 36.14 6.53
CA ALA A 198 -2.77 36.66 5.52
C ALA A 198 -4.11 35.89 5.48
N ILE A 199 -4.16 34.69 6.04
CA ILE A 199 -5.34 33.81 6.08
C ILE A 199 -6.09 33.98 7.40
N SER A 200 -5.40 33.77 8.53
CA SER A 200 -5.88 34.06 9.89
C SER A 200 -4.67 34.17 10.83
N LYS A 201 -4.83 34.97 11.89
CA LYS A 201 -3.86 35.07 13.00
C LYS A 201 -4.24 34.19 14.20
N GLN A 202 -5.44 33.61 14.18
CA GLN A 202 -5.94 32.75 15.25
C GLN A 202 -5.69 31.28 14.90
N PRO A 203 -5.55 30.40 15.90
CA PRO A 203 -5.48 28.96 15.66
C PRO A 203 -6.73 28.48 14.92
N ALA A 204 -6.54 27.67 13.89
CA ALA A 204 -7.59 27.12 13.04
C ALA A 204 -7.83 25.64 13.34
N THR A 205 -9.02 25.12 13.06
CA THR A 205 -9.27 23.67 13.16
C THR A 205 -9.61 23.11 11.79
N LEU A 206 -8.80 22.16 11.31
CA LEU A 206 -9.02 21.42 10.07
C LEU A 206 -9.63 20.06 10.40
N SER A 207 -10.88 19.83 10.01
CA SER A 207 -11.59 18.56 10.24
C SER A 207 -11.64 17.76 8.96
N LEU A 208 -10.98 16.60 8.92
CA LEU A 208 -10.87 15.75 7.75
C LEU A 208 -11.64 14.44 7.94
N LYS A 209 -12.36 14.04 6.89
CA LYS A 209 -12.95 12.71 6.72
C LYS A 209 -12.22 11.99 5.59
N GLN A 210 -12.01 10.69 5.76
CA GLN A 210 -11.30 9.88 4.79
C GLN A 210 -12.05 8.58 4.51
N GLN A 211 -12.14 8.21 3.23
CA GLN A 211 -12.56 6.89 2.78
C GLN A 211 -11.55 6.42 1.72
N LEU A 212 -10.61 5.55 2.11
CA LEU A 212 -9.46 5.16 1.29
C LEU A 212 -8.67 6.39 0.81
N THR A 213 -8.68 6.66 -0.50
CA THR A 213 -8.02 7.82 -1.14
C THR A 213 -8.91 9.05 -1.24
N ARG A 214 -10.21 8.93 -0.97
CA ARG A 214 -11.12 10.09 -0.95
C ARG A 214 -10.99 10.81 0.37
N VAL A 215 -10.77 12.12 0.30
CA VAL A 215 -10.72 13.01 1.45
C VAL A 215 -11.76 14.11 1.26
N SER A 216 -12.39 14.52 2.35
CA SER A 216 -13.24 15.70 2.42
C SER A 216 -13.03 16.36 3.78
N GLY A 217 -13.50 17.59 3.95
CA GLY A 217 -13.34 18.24 5.24
C GLY A 217 -13.84 19.66 5.28
N THR A 218 -13.64 20.26 6.45
CA THR A 218 -13.91 21.67 6.71
C THR A 218 -12.73 22.30 7.42
N LEU A 219 -12.58 23.61 7.26
CA LEU A 219 -11.65 24.43 8.01
C LEU A 219 -12.41 25.49 8.78
N ARG A 220 -12.27 25.47 10.11
CA ARG A 220 -12.81 26.50 10.99
C ARG A 220 -11.78 27.61 11.19
N LEU A 221 -12.09 28.80 10.68
CA LEU A 221 -11.30 30.03 10.76
C LEU A 221 -12.14 31.16 11.34
N ASP A 222 -11.62 31.85 12.35
CA ASP A 222 -12.24 33.05 12.92
C ASP A 222 -13.74 32.85 13.27
N GLY A 223 -14.07 31.68 13.81
CA GLY A 223 -15.45 31.29 14.17
C GLY A 223 -16.35 30.86 13.01
N LYS A 224 -15.86 30.87 11.76
CA LYS A 224 -16.59 30.40 10.57
C LYS A 224 -16.05 29.08 10.08
N GLU A 225 -16.94 28.21 9.63
CA GLU A 225 -16.59 26.93 9.04
C GLU A 225 -16.69 26.99 7.51
N LEU A 226 -15.61 26.63 6.84
CA LEU A 226 -15.50 26.63 5.38
C LEU A 226 -15.29 25.20 4.89
N ALA A 227 -16.13 24.72 3.97
CA ALA A 227 -15.88 23.45 3.29
C ALA A 227 -14.62 23.53 2.44
N LEU A 228 -13.78 22.49 2.45
CA LEU A 228 -12.62 22.43 1.57
C LEU A 228 -13.07 22.26 0.11
N GLU A 229 -12.45 23.00 -0.79
CA GLU A 229 -12.62 22.86 -2.23
C GLU A 229 -11.49 21.97 -2.81
N ASP A 230 -11.84 21.08 -3.74
CA ASP A 230 -10.92 20.14 -4.39
C ASP A 230 -9.90 19.42 -3.47
N PRO A 231 -10.31 18.86 -2.31
CA PRO A 231 -9.37 18.16 -1.44
C PRO A 231 -8.86 16.90 -2.14
N LYS A 232 -7.53 16.72 -2.21
CA LYS A 232 -6.88 15.56 -2.81
C LYS A 232 -5.83 15.00 -1.86
N LEU A 233 -5.73 13.68 -1.83
CA LEU A 233 -4.76 12.94 -1.04
C LEU A 233 -4.03 11.93 -1.94
N ARG A 234 -2.73 12.11 -2.12
CA ARG A 234 -1.86 11.23 -2.91
C ARG A 234 -0.61 10.91 -2.13
N GLY A 235 -0.46 9.64 -1.72
CA GLY A 235 0.63 9.29 -0.82
C GLY A 235 0.50 10.06 0.50
N ASP A 236 1.57 10.76 0.86
CA ASP A 236 1.64 11.67 2.00
C ASP A 236 1.22 13.13 1.66
N LYS A 237 0.85 13.43 0.42
CA LYS A 237 0.52 14.80 0.00
C LYS A 237 -0.98 15.07 0.09
N LEU A 238 -1.34 16.06 0.91
CA LEU A 238 -2.68 16.64 0.99
C LEU A 238 -2.69 17.99 0.27
N THR A 239 -3.67 18.20 -0.62
CA THR A 239 -3.92 19.52 -1.22
C THR A 239 -5.38 19.90 -1.08
N PHE A 240 -5.69 21.19 -0.94
CA PHE A 240 -7.05 21.71 -0.94
C PHE A 240 -7.07 23.23 -1.22
N ARG A 241 -8.26 23.75 -1.55
CA ARG A 241 -8.56 25.18 -1.66
C ARG A 241 -9.62 25.59 -0.63
N LEU A 242 -9.78 26.91 -0.46
CA LEU A 242 -10.80 27.49 0.42
C LEU A 242 -11.74 28.40 -0.38
N PRO A 243 -13.07 28.28 -0.17
CA PRO A 243 -14.05 29.14 -0.83
C PRO A 243 -13.76 30.62 -0.64
N GLY A 244 -13.84 31.37 -1.74
CA GLY A 244 -13.64 32.82 -1.75
C GLY A 244 -12.20 33.27 -1.49
N ARG A 245 -11.22 32.34 -1.47
CA ARG A 245 -9.80 32.66 -1.31
C ARG A 245 -9.02 32.15 -2.52
N LYS A 246 -8.03 32.94 -2.96
CA LYS A 246 -7.09 32.50 -3.98
C LYS A 246 -5.99 31.65 -3.35
N GLY A 247 -5.53 30.67 -4.12
CA GLY A 247 -4.37 29.84 -3.81
C GLY A 247 -4.72 28.41 -3.41
N GLU A 248 -3.72 27.54 -3.48
CA GLU A 248 -3.80 26.13 -3.10
C GLU A 248 -2.94 25.86 -1.86
N PHE A 249 -3.55 25.24 -0.85
CA PHE A 249 -2.82 24.68 0.27
C PHE A 249 -2.27 23.33 -0.16
N SER A 250 -0.98 23.13 0.05
CA SER A 250 -0.30 21.85 -0.11
C SER A 250 0.41 21.50 1.19
N GLY A 251 0.39 20.23 1.59
CA GLY A 251 1.02 19.76 2.82
C GLY A 251 1.48 18.31 2.73
N THR A 252 2.51 17.98 3.50
CA THR A 252 3.05 16.63 3.65
C THR A 252 2.64 16.10 5.01
N VAL A 253 1.96 14.96 5.03
CA VAL A 253 1.46 14.29 6.22
C VAL A 253 2.51 13.31 6.71
N LYS A 254 2.97 13.50 7.96
CA LYS A 254 3.92 12.59 8.60
C LYS A 254 3.72 12.59 10.10
N ASP A 255 3.61 11.39 10.69
CA ASP A 255 3.61 11.18 12.15
C ASP A 255 2.62 12.07 12.93
N GLY A 256 1.40 12.25 12.41
CA GLY A 256 0.37 13.08 13.06
C GLY A 256 0.59 14.59 12.89
N ALA A 257 1.51 15.00 12.02
CA ALA A 257 1.72 16.38 11.61
C ALA A 257 1.50 16.56 10.10
N ILE A 258 1.15 17.78 9.71
CA ILE A 258 1.13 18.26 8.33
C ILE A 258 2.00 19.50 8.27
N GLU A 259 2.98 19.50 7.38
CA GLU A 259 3.80 20.66 7.07
C GLU A 259 3.61 21.05 5.62
N GLY A 260 3.30 22.32 5.37
CA GLY A 260 2.82 22.74 4.07
C GLY A 260 3.04 24.19 3.74
N THR A 261 2.59 24.55 2.53
CA THR A 261 2.60 25.93 2.04
C THR A 261 1.30 26.26 1.31
N LEU A 262 0.93 27.54 1.36
CA LEU A 262 -0.02 28.17 0.45
C LEU A 262 0.75 28.69 -0.77
N ASP A 263 0.37 28.25 -1.96
CA ASP A 263 0.98 28.60 -3.25
C ASP A 263 2.51 28.40 -3.31
N GLY A 264 3.02 27.40 -2.59
CA GLY A 264 4.46 27.12 -2.53
C GLY A 264 5.28 28.15 -1.74
N LYS A 265 4.63 29.11 -1.07
CA LYS A 265 5.29 30.30 -0.50
C LYS A 265 5.06 30.46 0.99
N ALA A 266 3.81 30.56 1.41
CA ALA A 266 3.49 30.93 2.79
C ALA A 266 3.28 29.67 3.63
N PRO A 267 4.07 29.44 4.70
CA PRO A 267 4.01 28.19 5.45
C PRO A 267 2.70 28.07 6.22
N TRP A 268 2.22 26.84 6.34
CA TRP A 268 1.17 26.45 7.27
C TRP A 268 1.51 25.08 7.85
N SER A 269 0.97 24.80 9.03
CA SER A 269 1.15 23.51 9.66
C SER A 269 -0.14 23.04 10.31
N ALA A 270 -0.26 21.75 10.56
CA ALA A 270 -1.32 21.21 11.39
C ALA A 270 -0.83 20.00 12.20
N THR A 271 -1.38 19.82 13.40
CA THR A 271 -1.11 18.66 14.26
C THR A 271 -2.42 17.99 14.60
N LEU A 272 -2.49 16.66 14.49
CA LEU A 272 -3.67 15.88 14.81
C LEU A 272 -4.00 16.08 16.31
N GLY A 273 -5.21 16.55 16.59
CA GLY A 273 -5.73 16.65 17.94
C GLY A 273 -5.95 15.25 18.51
N GLY A 274 -5.54 15.06 19.77
CA GLY A 274 -5.77 13.82 20.52
C GLY A 274 -7.25 13.52 20.77
#